data_AF-A0A158M2Y7-F1
#
_entry.id   AF-A0A158M2Y7-F1
#
_cell.length_a   1.000
_cell.length_b   1.000
_cell.length_c   1.000
_cell.angle_alpha   90.00
_cell.angle_beta   90.00
_cell.angle_gamma   90.00
#
_symmetry.space_group_name_H-M   'P 1'
#
loop_
_entity.id
_entity.type
_entity.pdbx_description
1 polymer ?
#
loop_
_entity_poly.entity_id
_entity_poly.type
_entity_poly.pdbx_seq_one_letter_code
_entity_poly.pdbx_strand_id
1 'polypeptide(L)' 'MTEDILINVTPFETRVALVEQGAVQELHVERSVQRGHVGNIYLGRVVRVLPGMQSAFIDIGLER' A
#
# COMPACT_ATOMS: atom_id res chain seq x y z
N MET A 1 2.25 -26.36 14.93
CA MET A 1 2.18 -24.94 15.28
C MET A 1 1.22 -24.33 14.29
N THR A 2 0.10 -23.81 14.76
CA THR A 2 -0.96 -23.29 13.90
C THR A 2 -0.85 -21.78 13.94
N GLU A 3 -0.48 -21.21 12.80
CA GLU A 3 -0.49 -19.78 12.55
C GLU A 3 -1.67 -19.50 11.65
N ASP A 4 -2.58 -18.64 12.12
CA ASP A 4 -3.76 -18.24 11.39
C ASP A 4 -3.64 -16.77 11.02
N ILE A 5 -4.09 -16.42 9.81
CA ILE A 5 -4.28 -15.04 9.39
C ILE A 5 -5.77 -14.75 9.37
N LEU A 6 -6.22 -13.89 10.26
CA LEU A 6 -7.63 -13.48 10.34
C LEU A 6 -7.81 -12.13 9.67
N ILE A 7 -8.70 -12.08 8.67
CA ILE A 7 -9.00 -10.87 7.90
C ILE A 7 -10.42 -10.42 8.20
N ASN A 8 -10.57 -9.18 8.65
CA ASN A 8 -11.86 -8.55 8.86
C ASN A 8 -11.99 -7.28 8.00
N VAL A 9 -12.98 -7.25 7.12
CA VAL A 9 -13.23 -6.14 6.20
C VAL A 9 -14.51 -5.42 6.61
N THR A 10 -14.43 -4.11 6.79
CA THR A 10 -15.57 -3.21 7.05
C THR A 10 -15.53 -2.03 6.09
N PRO A 11 -16.60 -1.22 5.97
CA PRO A 11 -16.60 -0.05 5.09
C PRO A 11 -15.51 1.00 5.40
N PHE A 12 -15.06 1.10 6.65
CA PHE A 12 -14.14 2.17 7.08
C PHE A 12 -12.70 1.69 7.29
N GLU A 13 -12.51 0.40 7.59
CA GLU A 13 -11.20 -0.18 7.83
C GLU A 13 -11.14 -1.67 7.46
N THR A 14 -9.94 -2.09 7.07
CA THR A 14 -9.54 -3.49 6.95
C THR A 14 -8.58 -3.82 8.07
N ARG A 15 -8.83 -4.93 8.76
CA ARG A 15 -8.00 -5.42 9.87
C ARG A 15 -7.45 -6.78 9.54
N VAL A 16 -6.15 -6.97 9.75
CA VAL A 16 -5.47 -8.25 9.55
C VAL A 16 -4.74 -8.59 10.85
N ALA A 17 -5.05 -9.75 11.43
CA ALA A 17 -4.39 -10.25 12.62
C ALA A 17 -3.60 -11.53 12.31
N LEU A 18 -2.35 -11.57 12.75
CA LEU A 18 -1.57 -12.80 12.85
C LEU A 18 -1.85 -13.43 14.21
N VAL A 19 -2.38 -14.65 14.20
CA VAL A 19 -2.75 -15.39 15.41
C VAL A 19 -1.90 -16.65 15.50
N GLU A 20 -1.23 -16.82 16.63
CA GLU A 20 -0.46 -18.03 16.92
C GLU A 20 -1.02 -18.66 18.20
N GLN A 21 -1.34 -19.96 18.15
CA GLN A 21 -1.88 -20.71 19.31
C GLN A 21 -3.14 -20.05 19.94
N GLY A 22 -3.95 -19.38 19.11
CA GLY A 22 -5.17 -18.69 19.56
C GLY A 22 -4.93 -17.33 20.21
N ALA A 23 -3.68 -16.84 20.26
CA ALA A 23 -3.32 -15.52 20.74
C ALA A 23 -2.94 -14.59 19.57
N VAL A 24 -3.37 -13.33 19.63
CA VAL A 24 -3.01 -12.32 18.61
C VAL A 24 -1.56 -11.87 18.85
N GLN A 25 -0.73 -12.06 17.85
CA GLN A 25 0.68 -11.65 17.87
C GLN A 25 0.87 -10.27 17.24
N GLU A 26 0.21 -10.02 16.11
CA GLU A 26 0.29 -8.74 15.40
C GLU A 26 -1.09 -8.34 14.85
N LEU A 27 -1.36 -7.03 14.80
CA LEU A 27 -2.58 -6.46 14.24
C LEU A 27 -2.24 -5.29 13.33
N HIS A 28 -2.58 -5.43 12.05
CA HIS A 28 -2.55 -4.35 11.07
C HIS A 28 -3.95 -3.80 10.86
N VAL A 29 -4.08 -2.47 10.91
CA VAL A 29 -5.33 -1.76 10.62
C VAL A 29 -5.08 -0.77 9.49
N GLU A 30 -5.70 -1.02 8.34
CA GLU A 30 -5.66 -0.13 7.19
C GLU A 30 -6.99 0.62 7.08
N ARG A 31 -6.93 1.96 7.11
CA ARG A 31 -8.10 2.84 6.91
C ARG A 31 -8.05 3.44 5.53
N SER A 32 -9.20 3.51 4.87
CA SER A 32 -9.33 3.95 3.47
C SER A 32 -8.76 5.35 3.21
N VAL A 33 -8.74 6.22 4.23
CA VAL A 33 -8.26 7.61 4.15
C VAL A 33 -6.72 7.70 4.20
N GLN A 34 -6.01 6.63 4.58
CA GLN A 34 -4.56 6.64 4.83
C GLN A 34 -3.74 5.85 3.78
N ARG A 35 -4.31 5.50 2.62
CA ARG A 35 -3.52 4.85 1.57
C ARG A 35 -2.50 5.83 0.97
N GLY A 36 -1.27 5.77 1.45
CA GLY A 36 -0.13 6.40 0.81
C GLY A 36 0.25 5.69 -0.49
N HIS A 37 0.93 6.41 -1.39
CA HIS A 37 1.52 5.82 -2.61
C HIS A 37 2.98 5.36 -2.42
N VAL A 38 3.52 5.49 -1.20
CA VAL A 38 4.90 5.14 -0.88
C VAL A 38 5.10 3.63 -1.03
N GLY A 39 6.16 3.23 -1.74
CA GLY A 39 6.49 1.83 -1.99
C GLY A 39 5.75 1.20 -3.17
N ASN A 40 4.77 1.89 -3.77
CA ASN A 40 4.10 1.42 -4.96
C ASN A 40 5.05 1.41 -6.17
N ILE A 41 4.88 0.42 -7.03
CA ILE A 41 5.60 0.29 -8.29
C ILE A 41 4.60 0.47 -9.43
N TYR A 42 4.93 1.35 -10.37
CA TYR A 42 4.07 1.70 -11.50
C TYR A 42 4.80 1.47 -12.83
N LEU A 43 4.04 1.06 -13.84
CA LEU A 43 4.46 1.19 -15.24
C LEU A 43 4.14 2.61 -15.70
N GLY A 44 5.16 3.44 -15.89
CA GLY A 44 5.00 4.83 -16.29
C GLY A 44 5.57 5.13 -17.68
N ARG A 45 5.05 6.18 -18.32
CA ARG A 45 5.56 6.70 -19.59
C ARG A 45 6.34 8.00 -19.35
N VAL A 46 7.56 8.08 -19.90
CA VAL A 46 8.32 9.33 -19.89
C VAL A 46 7.60 10.36 -20.76
N VAL A 47 7.20 11.49 -20.18
CA VAL A 47 6.52 12.58 -20.92
C VAL A 47 7.44 13.76 -21.21
N ARG A 48 8.48 13.98 -20.39
CA ARG A 48 9.45 15.06 -20.59
C ARG A 48 10.75 14.82 -19.85
N VAL A 49 11.89 15.07 -20.48
CA VAL A 49 13.22 15.03 -19.85
C VAL A 49 13.73 16.45 -19.58
N LEU A 50 14.33 16.67 -18.43
CA LEU A 50 14.93 17.94 -18.00
C LEU A 50 16.45 17.77 -17.75
N PRO A 51 17.30 17.97 -18.79
CA PRO A 51 18.73 17.72 -18.67
C PRO A 51 19.43 18.55 -17.59
N GLY A 52 19.08 19.83 -17.44
CA GLY A 52 19.70 20.73 -16.46
C GLY A 52 19.37 20.42 -15.00
N MET A 53 18.34 19.61 -14.75
CA MET A 53 17.96 19.14 -13.41
C MET A 53 18.29 17.65 -13.21
N GLN A 54 18.83 16.98 -14.24
CA GLN A 54 19.04 15.54 -14.25
C GLN A 54 17.77 14.75 -13.86
N SER A 55 16.61 15.18 -14.36
CA SER A 55 15.31 14.63 -13.99
C SER A 55 14.38 14.43 -15.19
N ALA A 56 13.27 13.71 -14.98
CA ALA A 56 12.23 13.52 -15.99
C ALA A 56 10.84 13.48 -15.33
N PHE A 57 9.84 13.94 -16.06
CA PHE A 57 8.43 13.74 -15.70
C PHE A 57 7.96 12.41 -16.25
N ILE A 58 7.38 11.59 -15.38
CA ILE A 58 6.80 10.29 -15.69
C ILE A 58 5.30 10.37 -15.43
N ASP A 59 4.50 10.04 -16.44
CA ASP A 59 3.06 9.83 -16.30
C ASP A 59 2.82 8.40 -15.81
N ILE A 60 2.27 8.27 -14.62
CA ILE A 60 1.93 6.99 -13.97
C ILE A 60 0.41 6.73 -13.92
N GLY A 61 -0.40 7.54 -14.60
CA GLY A 61 -1.84 7.34 -14.71
C GLY A 61 -2.65 7.65 -13.45
N LEU A 62 -2.11 8.44 -12.51
CA LEU A 62 -2.90 8.95 -11.39
C LEU A 62 -3.83 10.08 -11.86
N GLU A 63 -5.09 10.03 -11.43
CA GLU A 63 -6.03 11.15 -11.59
C GLU A 63 -5.54 12.37 -10.79
N ARG A 64 -5.87 13.57 -11.28
CA ARG A 64 -5.41 14.84 -10.69
C ARG A 64 -6.19 15.23 -9.45
#